data_AF-A0A914ZXN9-F1
#
_entry.id   AF-A0A914ZXN9-F1
#
_cell.length_a   1.000
_cell.length_b   1.000
_cell.length_c   1.000
_cell.angle_alpha   90.00
_cell.angle_beta   90.00
_cell.angle_gamma   90.00
#
_symmetry.space_group_name_H-M   'P 1'
#
loop_
_entity.id
_entity.type
_entity.pdbx_description
1 polymer ?
#
loop_
_entity_poly.entity_id
_entity_poly.type
_entity_poly.pdbx_seq_one_letter_code
_entity_poly.pdbx_strand_id
1 'polypeptide(L)'
;WTTMSEQASVSSDGIRRLWTKLAVNNIEETRMNPEFIELVERYDTYKQCADALIDRLETCLQQNQAVIIKGKVDAEPGENPYEKLASSLALFYTYLPTDRHASIIAAISASKINGRKAIRHLRRFFAIEYKQCMDERTKLDKSRNHMDHIKHEVKMSKTTEKIEKYATLYEQAVSDFDAQANRVLIKLNQLPKIKLA
;
A
#
# COMPACT_ATOMS: atom_id res chain seq x y z
N TRP A 1 -5.19 -0.24 33.25
CA TRP A 1 -6.25 0.20 32.32
C TRP A 1 -5.95 -0.40 30.96
N THR A 2 -6.58 -1.54 30.70
CA THR A 2 -6.35 -2.43 29.57
C THR A 2 -7.21 -1.95 28.40
N THR A 3 -6.62 -1.36 27.37
CA THR A 3 -7.33 -1.07 26.13
C THR A 3 -7.33 -2.32 25.26
N MET A 4 -8.46 -3.01 25.28
CA MET A 4 -8.80 -4.08 24.35
C MET A 4 -8.76 -3.52 22.93
N SER A 5 -7.88 -4.09 22.11
CA SER A 5 -7.91 -3.97 20.67
C SER A 5 -9.11 -4.76 20.17
N GLU A 6 -10.22 -4.05 19.96
CA GLU A 6 -11.42 -4.58 19.30
C GLU A 6 -11.07 -4.97 17.86
N GLN A 7 -10.77 -6.25 17.65
CA GLN A 7 -10.72 -6.85 16.32
C GLN A 7 -12.16 -6.89 15.81
N ALA A 8 -12.49 -6.00 14.88
CA ALA A 8 -13.76 -6.02 14.18
C ALA A 8 -13.91 -7.38 13.46
N SER A 9 -14.73 -8.27 14.04
CA SER A 9 -15.13 -9.52 13.41
C SER A 9 -16.10 -9.20 12.28
N VAL A 10 -15.61 -9.14 11.05
CA VAL A 10 -16.45 -8.99 9.85
C VAL A 10 -17.27 -10.28 9.70
N SER A 11 -18.59 -10.18 9.90
CA SER A 11 -19.55 -11.28 9.72
C SER A 11 -19.59 -11.76 8.26
N SER A 12 -19.71 -13.08 8.03
CA SER A 12 -19.77 -13.67 6.68
C SER A 12 -20.91 -13.11 5.83
N ASP A 13 -22.01 -12.68 6.44
CA ASP A 13 -23.13 -12.04 5.75
C ASP A 13 -22.77 -10.64 5.22
N GLY A 14 -21.84 -9.95 5.87
CA GLY A 14 -21.29 -8.69 5.37
C GLY A 14 -20.42 -8.88 4.14
N ILE A 15 -19.67 -9.98 4.08
CA ILE A 15 -18.80 -10.33 2.93
C ILE A 15 -19.63 -10.69 1.72
N ARG A 16 -20.73 -11.44 1.90
CA ARG A 16 -21.64 -11.80 0.81
C ARG A 16 -22.28 -10.57 0.16
N ARG A 17 -22.42 -9.45 0.89
CA ARG A 17 -22.86 -8.16 0.33
C ARG A 17 -21.80 -7.47 -0.53
N LEU A 18 -20.53 -7.88 -0.44
CA LEU A 18 -19.43 -7.33 -1.25
C LEU A 18 -19.36 -7.92 -2.67
N TRP A 19 -20.26 -8.83 -3.06
CA TRP A 19 -20.20 -9.49 -4.36
C TRP A 19 -21.57 -9.53 -5.03
N THR A 20 -21.61 -9.34 -6.33
CA THR A 20 -22.83 -9.41 -7.14
C THR A 20 -22.71 -10.52 -8.19
N LYS A 21 -23.82 -11.25 -8.42
CA LYS A 21 -23.89 -12.30 -9.44
C LYS A 21 -24.43 -11.71 -10.74
N LEU A 22 -23.69 -11.86 -11.84
CA LEU A 22 -24.18 -11.52 -13.18
C LEU A 22 -23.82 -12.65 -14.15
N ALA A 23 -24.78 -13.05 -14.98
CA ALA A 23 -24.55 -14.04 -16.03
C ALA A 23 -24.02 -13.33 -17.28
N VAL A 24 -22.81 -13.68 -17.73
CA VAL A 24 -22.25 -13.23 -19.01
C VAL A 24 -21.86 -14.49 -19.78
N ASN A 25 -22.42 -14.68 -20.97
CA ASN A 25 -22.13 -15.82 -21.86
C ASN A 25 -22.32 -17.21 -21.23
N ASN A 26 -23.46 -17.46 -20.56
CA ASN A 26 -23.79 -18.73 -19.88
C ASN A 26 -22.84 -19.17 -18.75
N ILE A 27 -21.82 -18.38 -18.43
CA ILE A 27 -20.96 -18.55 -17.26
C ILE A 27 -21.39 -17.50 -16.23
N GLU A 28 -21.83 -17.93 -15.05
CA GLU A 28 -22.11 -17.00 -13.96
C GLU A 28 -20.79 -16.61 -13.29
N GLU A 29 -20.29 -15.42 -13.63
CA GLU A 29 -19.12 -14.84 -12.98
C GLU A 29 -19.53 -14.07 -11.73
N THR A 30 -18.73 -14.22 -10.68
CA THR A 30 -18.86 -13.41 -9.47
C THR A 30 -18.19 -12.06 -9.71
N ARG A 31 -18.91 -10.94 -9.60
CA ARG A 31 -18.33 -9.59 -9.71
C ARG A 31 -18.15 -8.94 -8.34
N MET A 32 -17.17 -8.05 -8.26
CA MET A 32 -16.90 -7.23 -7.08
C MET A 32 -17.97 -6.14 -6.92
N ASN A 33 -18.46 -5.92 -5.71
CA ASN A 33 -19.35 -4.80 -5.40
C ASN A 33 -18.62 -3.47 -5.63
N PRO A 34 -19.30 -2.45 -6.16
CA PRO A 34 -18.82 -1.06 -6.21
C PRO A 34 -18.04 -0.59 -4.98
N GLU A 35 -18.49 -0.89 -3.76
CA GLU A 35 -17.81 -0.48 -2.52
C GLU A 35 -16.40 -1.09 -2.38
N PHE A 36 -16.26 -2.37 -2.77
CA PHE A 36 -14.96 -3.03 -2.78
C PHE A 36 -14.04 -2.46 -3.87
N ILE A 37 -14.61 -2.17 -5.05
CA ILE A 37 -13.88 -1.54 -6.16
C ILE A 37 -13.38 -0.15 -5.73
N GLU A 38 -14.21 0.65 -5.07
CA GLU A 38 -13.84 1.97 -4.58
C GLU A 38 -12.72 1.88 -3.53
N LEU A 39 -12.77 0.90 -2.61
CA LEU A 39 -11.69 0.67 -1.64
C LEU A 39 -10.36 0.32 -2.32
N VAL A 40 -10.42 -0.52 -3.35
CA VAL A 40 -9.26 -0.86 -4.18
C VAL A 40 -8.71 0.39 -4.87
N GLU A 41 -9.57 1.17 -5.52
CA GLU A 41 -9.19 2.40 -6.23
C GLU A 41 -8.58 3.43 -5.28
N ARG A 42 -9.12 3.56 -4.07
CA ARG A 42 -8.58 4.47 -3.04
C ARG A 42 -7.18 4.04 -2.61
N TYR A 43 -6.95 2.74 -2.42
CA TYR A 43 -5.64 2.20 -2.06
C TYR A 43 -4.61 2.37 -3.19
N ASP A 44 -5.03 2.15 -4.44
CA ASP A 44 -4.19 2.31 -5.63
C ASP A 44 -3.89 3.80 -5.91
N THR A 45 -4.85 4.70 -5.62
CA THR A 45 -4.65 6.15 -5.68
C THR A 45 -3.66 6.62 -4.62
N TYR A 46 -3.73 6.09 -3.38
CA TYR A 46 -2.75 6.38 -2.34
C TYR A 46 -1.33 6.02 -2.79
N LYS A 47 -1.16 4.85 -3.42
CA LYS A 47 0.11 4.43 -4.03
C LYS A 47 0.60 5.47 -5.05
N GLN A 48 -0.25 5.90 -5.98
CA GLN A 48 0.12 6.89 -7.00
C GLN A 48 0.53 8.24 -6.39
N CYS A 49 -0.21 8.73 -5.39
CA CYS A 49 0.13 9.95 -4.68
C CYS A 49 1.46 9.82 -3.92
N ALA A 50 1.71 8.66 -3.29
CA ALA A 50 2.95 8.39 -2.57
C ALA A 50 4.16 8.33 -3.51
N ASP A 51 4.03 7.77 -4.71
CA ASP A 51 5.11 7.75 -5.72
C ASP A 51 5.45 9.18 -6.15
N ALA A 52 4.44 9.96 -6.53
CA ALA A 52 4.64 11.35 -6.93
C ALA A 52 5.25 12.21 -5.80
N LEU A 53 4.90 11.91 -4.54
CA LEU A 53 5.50 12.56 -3.38
C LEU A 53 6.96 12.16 -3.19
N ILE A 54 7.31 10.88 -3.34
CA ILE A 54 8.69 10.41 -3.29
C ILE A 54 9.53 11.16 -4.33
N ASP A 55 9.09 11.22 -5.59
CA ASP A 55 9.84 11.87 -6.67
C ASP A 55 10.12 13.35 -6.37
N ARG A 56 9.11 14.06 -5.85
CA ARG A 56 9.25 15.47 -5.44
C ARG A 56 10.22 15.62 -4.27
N LEU A 57 10.08 14.79 -3.23
CA LEU A 57 10.96 14.82 -2.06
C LEU A 57 12.41 14.50 -2.43
N GLU A 58 12.63 13.54 -3.33
CA GLU A 58 13.95 13.17 -3.84
C GLU A 58 14.58 14.32 -4.62
N THR A 59 13.82 14.99 -5.48
CA THR A 59 14.29 16.17 -6.23
C THR A 59 14.67 17.34 -5.31
N CYS A 60 13.92 17.54 -4.21
CA CYS A 60 14.23 18.59 -3.24
C CYS A 60 15.48 18.29 -2.39
N LEU A 61 15.71 17.02 -2.06
CA LEU A 61 16.82 16.59 -1.20
C LEU A 61 18.11 16.31 -1.98
N GLN A 62 17.99 15.87 -3.23
CA GLN A 62 19.10 15.50 -4.09
C GLN A 62 18.92 16.11 -5.47
N GLN A 63 19.57 17.24 -5.72
CA GLN A 63 19.51 17.91 -7.03
C GLN A 63 20.36 17.21 -8.09
N ASN A 64 21.26 16.29 -7.70
CA ASN A 64 22.05 15.51 -8.63
C ASN A 64 21.28 14.29 -9.16
N GLN A 65 20.80 14.39 -10.41
CA GLN A 65 20.03 13.34 -11.06
C GLN A 65 20.77 12.00 -11.16
N ALA A 66 22.10 12.00 -11.29
CA ALA A 66 22.91 10.77 -11.36
C ALA A 66 22.88 9.98 -10.04
N VAL A 67 22.62 10.64 -8.91
CA VAL A 67 22.49 10.02 -7.60
C VAL A 67 21.07 9.50 -7.39
N ILE A 68 20.06 10.26 -7.82
CA ILE A 68 18.63 9.84 -7.80
C ILE A 68 18.44 8.55 -8.63
N ILE A 69 19.00 8.48 -9.85
CA ILE A 69 18.87 7.32 -10.74
C ILE A 69 19.39 6.02 -10.08
N LYS A 70 20.39 6.13 -9.20
CA LYS A 70 20.93 4.98 -8.44
C LYS A 70 20.04 4.58 -7.26
N GLY A 71 18.88 5.21 -7.09
CA GLY A 71 17.97 5.02 -5.96
C GLY A 71 18.52 5.60 -4.65
N LYS A 72 19.62 6.36 -4.69
CA LYS A 72 20.22 6.98 -3.51
C LYS A 72 19.60 8.36 -3.30
N VAL A 73 19.16 8.62 -2.07
CA VAL A 73 18.75 9.95 -1.61
C VAL A 73 19.93 10.69 -0.98
N ASP A 74 21.00 9.96 -0.64
CA ASP A 74 22.23 10.52 -0.07
C ASP A 74 23.20 10.93 -1.16
N ALA A 75 23.64 12.19 -1.11
CA ALA A 75 24.93 12.56 -1.69
C ALA A 75 26.02 11.90 -0.83
N GLU A 76 27.16 11.55 -1.41
CA GLU A 76 28.33 11.10 -0.63
C GLU A 76 28.66 12.14 0.47
N PRO A 77 29.20 11.75 1.63
CA PRO A 77 29.55 12.69 2.69
C PRO A 77 30.37 13.87 2.16
N GLY A 78 29.92 15.11 2.39
CA GLY A 78 30.55 16.32 1.85
C GLY A 78 30.17 16.68 0.42
N GLU A 79 29.36 15.87 -0.28
CA GLU A 79 28.80 16.20 -1.60
C GLU A 79 27.40 16.83 -1.55
N ASN A 80 26.73 16.74 -0.39
CA ASN A 80 25.40 17.32 -0.21
C ASN A 80 25.47 18.86 -0.35
N PRO A 81 24.70 19.47 -1.27
CA PRO A 81 24.74 20.91 -1.50
C PRO A 81 24.39 21.72 -0.24
N TYR A 82 23.53 21.20 0.63
CA TYR A 82 23.19 21.84 1.91
C TYR A 82 24.30 21.67 2.95
N GLU A 83 25.05 20.57 2.94
CA GLU A 83 26.24 20.41 3.80
C GLU A 83 27.39 21.30 3.33
N LYS A 84 27.59 21.44 2.01
CA LYS A 84 28.55 22.39 1.42
C LYS A 84 28.17 23.83 1.78
N LEU A 85 26.89 24.18 1.64
CA LEU A 85 26.38 25.50 2.06
C LEU A 85 26.59 25.72 3.55
N ALA A 86 26.23 24.76 4.40
CA ALA A 86 26.43 24.84 5.84
C ALA A 86 27.91 24.99 6.22
N SER A 87 28.80 24.26 5.56
CA SER A 87 30.26 24.34 5.77
C SER A 87 30.79 25.71 5.34
N SER A 88 30.35 26.23 4.18
CA SER A 88 30.71 27.56 3.71
C SER A 88 30.20 28.66 4.65
N LEU A 89 28.96 28.54 5.14
CA LEU A 89 28.40 29.47 6.13
C LEU A 89 29.12 29.39 7.48
N ALA A 90 29.54 28.20 7.90
CA ALA A 90 30.35 28.01 9.11
C ALA A 90 31.76 28.60 8.98
N LEU A 91 32.37 28.57 7.79
CA LEU A 91 33.61 29.30 7.52
C LEU A 91 33.38 30.81 7.60
N PHE A 92 32.29 31.29 6.99
CA PHE A 92 31.91 32.70 6.99
C PHE A 92 31.53 33.24 8.38
N TYR A 93 31.05 32.36 9.27
CA TYR A 93 30.71 32.65 10.66
C TYR A 93 31.84 33.37 11.41
N THR A 94 33.10 32.97 11.16
CA THR A 94 34.28 33.54 11.83
C THR A 94 34.58 34.99 11.43
N TYR A 95 34.01 35.46 10.32
CA TYR A 95 34.23 36.80 9.77
C TYR A 95 33.05 37.75 9.99
N LEU A 96 31.96 37.28 10.60
CA LEU A 96 30.75 38.06 10.81
C LEU A 96 30.62 38.57 12.25
N PRO A 97 29.98 39.74 12.45
CA PRO A 97 29.74 40.24 13.79
C PRO A 97 28.77 39.33 14.55
N THR A 98 28.96 39.26 15.87
CA THR A 98 28.34 38.28 16.78
C THR A 98 26.82 38.37 16.85
N ASP A 99 26.25 39.53 16.50
CA ASP A 99 24.81 39.77 16.40
C ASP A 99 24.14 39.02 15.22
N ARG A 100 24.91 38.66 14.19
CA ARG A 100 24.44 37.91 13.01
C ARG A 100 24.55 36.40 13.16
N HIS A 101 25.27 35.92 14.19
CA HIS A 101 25.57 34.50 14.38
C HIS A 101 24.32 33.64 14.58
N ALA A 102 23.34 34.14 15.33
CA ALA A 102 22.07 33.44 15.57
C ALA A 102 21.31 33.16 14.27
N SER A 103 21.25 34.14 13.36
CA SER A 103 20.59 34.01 12.06
C SER A 103 21.27 32.98 11.14
N ILE A 104 22.59 32.86 11.21
CA ILE A 104 23.36 31.88 10.43
C ILE A 104 23.20 30.48 10.97
N ILE A 105 23.26 30.30 12.30
CA ILE A 105 22.99 29.00 12.93
C ILE A 105 21.57 28.53 12.59
N ALA A 106 20.59 29.44 12.62
CA ALA A 106 19.23 29.16 12.19
C ALA A 106 19.17 28.71 10.72
N ALA A 107 19.83 29.41 9.79
CA ALA A 107 19.90 29.03 8.38
C ALA A 107 20.57 27.67 8.14
N ILE A 108 21.68 27.39 8.84
CA ILE A 108 22.37 26.08 8.82
C ILE A 108 21.45 24.98 9.34
N SER A 109 20.71 25.22 10.43
CA SER A 109 19.78 24.24 10.99
C SER A 109 18.59 23.95 10.07
N ALA A 110 18.03 24.97 9.43
CA ALA A 110 16.92 24.85 8.48
C ALA A 110 17.31 24.08 7.20
N SER A 111 18.59 24.14 6.81
CA SER A 111 19.11 23.38 5.67
C SER A 111 19.20 21.87 5.92
N LYS A 112 19.07 21.40 7.17
CA LYS A 112 19.03 19.98 7.54
C LYS A 112 17.61 19.42 7.45
N ILE A 113 17.10 19.25 6.22
CA ILE A 113 15.77 18.66 6.01
C ILE A 113 15.84 17.14 6.25
N ASN A 114 15.14 16.65 7.29
CA ASN A 114 15.01 15.22 7.63
C ASN A 114 14.03 14.44 6.70
N GLY A 115 13.95 14.80 5.42
CA GLY A 115 13.06 14.15 4.44
C GLY A 115 13.45 12.69 4.14
N ARG A 116 14.66 12.26 4.54
CA ARG A 116 15.17 10.88 4.45
C ARG A 116 14.27 9.86 5.16
N LYS A 117 13.81 10.18 6.37
CA LYS A 117 12.98 9.27 7.17
C LYS A 117 11.62 9.08 6.49
N ALA A 118 11.04 10.16 5.98
CA ALA A 118 9.77 10.14 5.25
C ALA A 118 9.85 9.32 3.95
N ILE A 119 10.85 9.57 3.09
CA ILE A 119 11.04 8.79 1.84
C ILE A 119 11.25 7.31 2.14
N ARG A 120 12.04 6.98 3.18
CA ARG A 120 12.25 5.58 3.58
C ARG A 120 10.95 4.91 4.02
N HIS A 121 10.11 5.60 4.78
CA HIS A 121 8.80 5.08 5.19
C HIS A 121 7.89 4.84 3.99
N LEU A 122 7.83 5.79 3.05
CA LEU A 122 7.03 5.65 1.83
C LEU A 122 7.55 4.48 0.97
N ARG A 123 8.85 4.40 0.69
CA ARG A 123 9.46 3.28 -0.05
C ARG A 123 9.19 1.92 0.61
N ARG A 124 9.20 1.86 1.95
CA ARG A 124 8.87 0.63 2.70
C ARG A 124 7.40 0.21 2.53
N PHE A 125 6.48 1.17 2.48
CA PHE A 125 5.08 0.89 2.17
C PHE A 125 4.95 0.16 0.83
N PHE A 126 5.62 0.62 -0.24
CA PHE A 126 5.58 -0.06 -1.55
C PHE A 126 6.13 -1.48 -1.49
N ALA A 127 7.33 -1.64 -0.91
CA ALA A 127 8.04 -2.92 -0.93
C ALA A 127 7.36 -4.01 -0.10
N ILE A 128 6.59 -3.62 0.93
CA ILE A 128 6.01 -4.54 1.91
C ILE A 128 4.48 -4.51 1.84
N GLU A 129 3.89 -3.39 2.21
CA GLU A 129 2.45 -3.29 2.48
C GLU A 129 1.63 -3.35 1.19
N TYR A 130 2.01 -2.57 0.17
CA TYR A 130 1.37 -2.59 -1.14
C TYR A 130 1.55 -3.94 -1.83
N LYS A 131 2.78 -4.48 -1.84
CA LYS A 131 3.06 -5.79 -2.42
C LYS A 131 2.21 -6.89 -1.79
N GLN A 132 2.14 -6.95 -0.46
CA GLN A 132 1.31 -7.94 0.24
C GLN A 132 -0.18 -7.78 -0.10
N CYS A 133 -0.68 -6.54 -0.23
CA CYS A 133 -2.07 -6.31 -0.64
C CYS A 133 -2.32 -6.85 -2.06
N MET A 134 -1.40 -6.61 -3.00
CA MET A 134 -1.48 -7.13 -4.36
C MET A 134 -1.40 -8.66 -4.43
N ASP A 135 -0.54 -9.28 -3.61
CA ASP A 135 -0.43 -10.74 -3.53
C ASP A 135 -1.75 -11.37 -3.04
N GLU A 136 -2.37 -10.77 -2.01
CA GLU A 136 -3.67 -11.24 -1.49
C GLU A 136 -4.81 -10.99 -2.48
N ARG A 137 -4.81 -9.87 -3.22
CA ARG A 137 -5.75 -9.60 -4.32
C ARG A 137 -5.61 -10.63 -5.45
N THR A 138 -4.39 -10.99 -5.81
CA THR A 138 -4.12 -12.01 -6.85
C THR A 138 -4.63 -13.39 -6.41
N LYS A 139 -4.49 -13.75 -5.13
CA LYS A 139 -5.06 -14.98 -4.57
C LYS A 139 -6.60 -14.94 -4.58
N LEU A 140 -7.20 -13.79 -4.29
CA LEU A 140 -8.65 -13.61 -4.32
C LEU A 140 -9.22 -13.87 -5.71
N ASP A 141 -8.61 -13.31 -6.76
CA ASP A 141 -9.03 -13.56 -8.14
C ASP A 141 -8.91 -15.04 -8.54
N LYS A 142 -7.84 -15.72 -8.10
CA LYS A 142 -7.69 -17.17 -8.34
C LYS A 142 -8.78 -17.98 -7.63
N SER A 143 -9.07 -17.66 -6.37
CA SER A 143 -10.12 -18.33 -5.60
C SER A 143 -11.51 -18.08 -6.20
N ARG A 144 -11.79 -16.86 -6.67
CA ARG A 144 -13.01 -16.51 -7.40
C ARG A 144 -13.20 -17.38 -8.64
N ASN A 145 -12.18 -17.43 -9.50
CA ASN A 145 -12.24 -18.21 -10.74
C ASN A 145 -12.42 -19.71 -10.45
N HIS A 146 -11.80 -20.22 -9.39
CA HIS A 146 -11.97 -21.61 -8.95
C HIS A 146 -13.41 -21.89 -8.47
N MET A 147 -13.97 -21.00 -7.65
CA MET A 147 -15.35 -21.09 -7.17
C MET A 147 -16.35 -21.06 -8.34
N ASP A 148 -16.19 -20.12 -9.28
CA ASP A 148 -17.07 -20.01 -10.46
C ASP A 148 -16.95 -21.24 -11.36
N HIS A 149 -15.75 -21.83 -11.49
CA HIS A 149 -15.56 -23.10 -12.20
C HIS A 149 -16.29 -24.27 -11.53
N ILE A 150 -16.15 -24.46 -10.21
CA ILE A 150 -16.85 -25.55 -9.52
C ILE A 150 -18.37 -25.36 -9.60
N LYS A 151 -18.85 -24.12 -9.48
CA LYS A 151 -20.27 -23.78 -9.64
C LYS A 151 -20.81 -24.19 -11.01
N HIS A 152 -20.02 -24.00 -12.06
CA HIS A 152 -20.36 -24.46 -13.40
C HIS A 152 -20.43 -26.01 -13.46
N GLU A 153 -19.49 -26.71 -12.84
CA GLU A 153 -19.50 -28.18 -12.77
C GLU A 153 -20.73 -28.75 -12.04
N VAL A 154 -21.17 -28.10 -10.95
CA VAL A 154 -22.43 -28.44 -10.27
C VAL A 154 -23.61 -28.36 -11.24
N LYS A 155 -23.70 -27.28 -12.04
CA LYS A 155 -24.80 -27.07 -12.98
C LYS A 155 -24.79 -28.02 -14.17
N MET A 156 -23.61 -28.41 -14.66
CA MET A 156 -23.47 -29.31 -15.80
C MET A 156 -23.65 -30.79 -15.44
N SER A 157 -23.60 -31.12 -14.15
CA SER A 157 -23.74 -32.49 -13.67
C SER A 157 -25.16 -33.02 -13.83
N LYS A 158 -25.29 -34.23 -14.40
CA LYS A 158 -26.59 -34.88 -14.70
C LYS A 158 -26.96 -36.01 -13.74
N THR A 159 -26.02 -36.46 -12.92
CA THR A 159 -26.17 -37.58 -11.98
C THR A 159 -26.13 -37.08 -10.55
N THR A 160 -27.06 -37.53 -9.71
CA THR A 160 -27.20 -37.11 -8.31
C THR A 160 -25.91 -37.23 -7.50
N GLU A 161 -25.19 -38.34 -7.62
CA GLU A 161 -23.92 -38.59 -6.92
C GLU A 161 -22.84 -37.53 -7.28
N LYS A 162 -22.75 -37.12 -8.55
CA LYS A 162 -21.82 -36.06 -8.97
C LYS A 162 -22.27 -34.68 -8.48
N ILE A 163 -23.57 -34.42 -8.46
CA ILE A 163 -24.12 -33.16 -7.95
C ILE A 163 -23.76 -33.00 -6.47
N GLU A 164 -23.96 -34.03 -5.65
CA GLU A 164 -23.62 -34.01 -4.22
C GLU A 164 -22.11 -33.80 -4.00
N LYS A 165 -21.27 -34.50 -4.76
CA LYS A 165 -19.82 -34.32 -4.71
C LYS A 165 -19.38 -32.90 -5.09
N TYR A 166 -19.93 -32.33 -6.16
CA TYR A 166 -19.56 -30.96 -6.56
C TYR A 166 -20.19 -29.90 -5.66
N ALA A 167 -21.35 -30.16 -5.04
CA ALA A 167 -21.97 -29.25 -4.09
C ALA A 167 -21.08 -29.08 -2.84
N THR A 168 -20.55 -30.17 -2.29
CA THR A 168 -19.59 -30.11 -1.17
C THR A 168 -18.31 -29.37 -1.54
N LEU A 169 -17.76 -29.61 -2.73
CA LEU A 169 -16.59 -28.86 -3.23
C LEU A 169 -16.90 -27.37 -3.44
N TYR A 170 -18.11 -27.03 -3.88
CA TYR A 170 -18.54 -25.65 -4.06
C TYR A 170 -18.64 -24.93 -2.71
N GLU A 171 -19.20 -25.57 -1.69
CA GLU A 171 -19.25 -25.01 -0.33
C GLU A 171 -17.86 -24.71 0.21
N GLN A 172 -16.91 -25.63 0.00
CA GLN A 172 -15.52 -25.41 0.37
C GLN A 172 -14.90 -24.22 -0.39
N ALA A 173 -15.10 -24.16 -1.71
CA ALA A 173 -14.57 -23.06 -2.53
C ALA A 173 -15.16 -21.69 -2.14
N VAL A 174 -16.44 -21.64 -1.77
CA VAL A 174 -17.10 -20.43 -1.23
C VAL A 174 -16.45 -20.02 0.09
N SER A 175 -16.23 -20.97 1.00
CA SER A 175 -15.58 -20.69 2.29
C SER A 175 -14.15 -20.14 2.10
N ASP A 176 -13.37 -20.72 1.19
CA ASP A 176 -12.01 -20.26 0.89
C ASP A 176 -12.01 -18.87 0.26
N PHE A 177 -12.96 -18.60 -0.64
CA PHE A 177 -13.16 -17.28 -1.24
C PHE A 177 -13.51 -16.22 -0.20
N ASP A 178 -14.47 -16.51 0.69
CA ASP A 178 -14.89 -15.60 1.76
C ASP A 178 -13.73 -15.30 2.73
N ALA A 179 -12.96 -16.32 3.09
CA ALA A 179 -11.78 -16.17 3.94
C ALA A 179 -10.71 -15.28 3.29
N GLN A 180 -10.48 -15.46 1.98
CA GLN A 180 -9.51 -14.65 1.23
C GLN A 180 -10.00 -13.21 1.02
N ALA A 181 -11.30 -13.02 0.76
CA ALA A 181 -11.94 -11.72 0.63
C ALA A 181 -11.78 -10.89 1.90
N ASN A 182 -12.00 -11.51 3.06
CA ASN A 182 -11.77 -10.89 4.37
C ASN A 182 -10.33 -10.40 4.55
N ARG A 183 -9.34 -11.21 4.18
CA ARG A 183 -7.92 -10.82 4.30
C ARG A 183 -7.61 -9.59 3.47
N VAL A 184 -8.14 -9.52 2.24
CA VAL A 184 -7.97 -8.36 1.37
C VAL A 184 -8.68 -7.15 1.93
N LEU A 185 -9.93 -7.29 2.40
CA LEU A 185 -10.70 -6.21 3.00
C LEU A 185 -9.99 -5.59 4.22
N ILE A 186 -9.46 -6.44 5.10
CA ILE A 186 -8.68 -6.00 6.27
C ILE A 186 -7.47 -5.17 5.81
N LYS A 187 -6.75 -5.61 4.77
CA LYS A 187 -5.59 -4.87 4.24
C LYS A 187 -5.98 -3.55 3.58
N LEU A 188 -7.06 -3.52 2.78
CA LEU A 188 -7.54 -2.30 2.14
C LEU A 188 -7.98 -1.24 3.15
N ASN A 189 -8.61 -1.67 4.26
CA ASN A 189 -9.00 -0.77 5.35
C ASN A 189 -7.82 -0.37 6.26
N GLN A 190 -6.73 -1.13 6.24
CA GLN A 190 -5.46 -0.76 6.85
C GLN A 190 -4.64 0.09 5.87
N LEU A 191 -5.13 1.27 5.51
CA LEU A 191 -4.24 2.30 4.96
C LEU A 191 -3.06 2.50 5.93
N PRO A 192 -1.82 2.73 5.44
CA PRO A 192 -0.65 2.88 6.29
C PRO A 192 -0.94 3.95 7.34
N LYS A 193 -1.11 3.50 8.58
CA LYS A 193 -1.12 4.39 9.74
C LYS A 193 0.28 4.94 9.78
N ILE A 194 0.47 6.18 9.31
CA ILE A 194 1.73 6.90 9.46
C ILE A 194 2.03 6.86 10.95
N LYS A 195 2.93 5.97 11.37
CA LYS A 195 3.37 5.90 12.76
C LYS A 195 4.16 7.18 12.98
N LEU A 196 3.50 8.18 13.53
CA LEU A 196 4.14 9.34 14.14
C LEU A 196 4.95 8.78 15.31
N ALA A 197 6.24 8.59 15.07
CA ALA A 197 7.23 8.18 16.06
C ALA A 197 8.13 9.36 16.38
#